data_AF-A0A935GB33-F1
#
_entry.id   AF-A0A935GB33-F1
#
_cell.length_a   1.000
_cell.length_b   1.000
_cell.length_c   1.000
_cell.angle_alpha   90.00
_cell.angle_beta   90.00
_cell.angle_gamma   90.00
#
_symmetry.space_group_name_H-M   'P 1'
#
loop_
_entity.id
_entity.type
_entity.pdbx_description
1 polymer ?
#
loop_
_entity_poly.entity_id
_entity_poly.type
_entity_poly.pdbx_seq_one_letter_code
_entity_poly.pdbx_strand_id
1 'polypeptide(L)'
;MPELNRKGNLIDGEGQMKGKEEVRTYEKLTKEDLKEIEQYAKEELKRFLNKEKYKVYENKLIAICLCQGAAQHFVDGKTGIKDIDVWFFFKEDKDVKIPNFKNMRKSVSKKFTNIGEKRIDFLKKAIKEDIINKSESEKPEDILKSYLQNGHTSSSKLLAQKSVVGLFPPDIFEKIIWEK
;
A
#
# COMPACT_ATOMS: atom_id res chain seq x y z
N MET A 1 30.26 15.30 19.41
CA MET A 1 29.18 16.29 19.41
C MET A 1 28.39 16.11 18.11
N PRO A 2 27.06 15.90 18.12
CA PRO A 2 26.30 15.79 16.88
C PRO A 2 26.22 17.14 16.15
N GLU A 3 26.36 17.13 14.83
CA GLU A 3 26.23 18.35 14.02
C GLU A 3 24.76 18.63 13.67
N LEU A 4 24.36 19.90 13.73
CA LEU A 4 23.02 20.37 13.43
C LEU A 4 23.05 21.33 12.23
N ASN A 5 22.09 21.23 11.32
CA ASN A 5 21.93 22.20 10.25
C ASN A 5 21.30 23.52 10.75
N ARG A 6 21.22 24.54 9.87
CA ARG A 6 20.62 25.86 10.19
C ARG A 6 19.15 25.82 10.65
N LYS A 7 18.47 24.67 10.51
CA LYS A 7 17.10 24.43 10.97
C LYS A 7 17.03 23.59 12.25
N GLY A 8 18.16 23.27 12.87
CA GLY A 8 18.23 22.48 14.10
C GLY A 8 18.10 20.96 13.89
N ASN A 9 18.27 20.46 12.66
CA ASN A 9 18.20 19.02 12.38
C ASN A 9 19.57 18.37 12.44
N LEU A 10 19.64 17.16 13.01
CA LEU A 10 20.84 16.32 13.01
C LEU A 10 21.28 15.98 11.59
N ILE A 11 22.55 16.25 11.29
CA ILE A 11 23.20 15.94 10.02
C ILE A 11 24.36 14.95 10.24
N ASP A 12 24.67 14.16 9.22
CA ASP A 12 25.88 13.34 9.19
C ASP A 12 27.12 14.18 8.83
N GLY A 13 28.31 13.55 8.85
CA GLY A 13 29.58 14.21 8.55
C GLY A 13 29.72 14.72 7.11
N GLU A 14 28.73 14.49 6.25
CA GLU A 14 28.64 15.01 4.87
C GLU A 14 27.56 16.10 4.74
N GLY A 15 26.90 16.51 5.83
CA GLY A 15 25.87 17.54 5.84
C GLY A 15 24.50 17.06 5.33
N GLN A 16 24.30 15.76 5.14
CA GLN A 16 22.99 15.21 4.78
C GLN A 16 22.14 15.02 6.03
N MET A 17 20.82 15.23 5.91
CA MET A 17 19.92 14.89 7.01
C MET A 17 20.04 13.41 7.31
N LYS A 18 20.37 13.08 8.56
CA LYS A 18 20.38 11.70 9.03
C LYS A 18 18.94 11.18 8.97
N GLY A 19 18.61 10.44 7.91
CA GLY A 19 17.31 9.78 7.81
C GLY A 19 17.13 8.91 9.06
N LYS A 20 16.00 9.04 9.77
CA LYS A 20 15.65 8.11 10.85
C LYS A 20 15.82 6.70 10.28
N GLU A 21 16.73 5.91 10.84
CA GLU A 21 16.85 4.50 10.47
C GLU A 21 15.50 3.84 10.75
N GLU A 22 14.85 3.35 9.70
CA GLU A 22 13.62 2.59 9.86
C GLU A 22 13.94 1.23 10.47
N VAL A 23 13.79 1.16 11.79
CA VAL A 23 14.02 -0.05 12.57
C VAL A 23 12.99 -1.09 12.17
N ARG A 24 13.46 -2.29 11.85
CA ARG A 24 12.60 -3.43 11.54
C ARG A 24 12.02 -4.01 12.84
N THR A 25 10.72 -4.25 12.84
CA THR A 25 9.98 -4.88 13.95
C THR A 25 9.56 -6.29 13.56
N TYR A 26 9.52 -7.20 14.52
CA TYR A 26 9.17 -8.61 14.30
C TYR A 26 7.91 -9.02 15.09
N GLU A 27 7.37 -8.10 15.87
CA GLU A 27 6.09 -8.20 16.53
C GLU A 27 5.00 -8.54 15.51
N LYS A 28 4.12 -9.48 15.87
CA LYS A 28 3.07 -9.96 14.97
C LYS A 28 2.13 -8.82 14.61
N LEU A 29 1.85 -8.63 13.32
CA LEU A 29 0.84 -7.69 12.87
C LEU A 29 -0.56 -8.23 13.23
N THR A 30 -1.31 -7.48 14.03
CA THR A 30 -2.62 -7.91 14.55
C THR A 30 -3.78 -7.43 13.69
N LYS A 31 -4.97 -7.96 13.95
CA LYS A 31 -6.23 -7.50 13.36
C LYS A 31 -6.49 -6.02 13.68
N GLU A 32 -6.17 -5.59 14.88
CA GLU A 32 -6.31 -4.21 15.34
C GLU A 32 -5.37 -3.28 14.57
N ASP A 33 -4.13 -3.71 14.35
CA ASP A 33 -3.18 -2.97 13.50
C ASP A 33 -3.73 -2.85 12.06
N LEU A 34 -4.30 -3.93 11.49
CA LEU A 34 -4.91 -3.88 10.15
C LEU A 34 -6.11 -2.92 10.08
N LYS A 35 -6.94 -2.85 11.12
CA LYS A 35 -8.05 -1.87 11.20
C LYS A 35 -7.51 -0.45 11.23
N GLU A 36 -6.44 -0.20 11.98
CA GLU A 36 -5.80 1.13 12.04
C GLU A 36 -5.23 1.52 10.67
N ILE A 37 -4.56 0.58 9.98
CA ILE A 37 -4.06 0.78 8.62
C ILE A 37 -5.22 1.06 7.65
N GLU A 38 -6.31 0.29 7.72
CA GLU A 38 -7.51 0.49 6.91
C GLU A 38 -8.10 1.91 7.12
N GLN A 39 -8.16 2.39 8.36
CA GLN A 39 -8.65 3.72 8.67
C GLN A 39 -7.79 4.80 7.99
N TYR A 40 -6.47 4.73 8.12
CA TYR A 40 -5.58 5.67 7.44
C TYR A 40 -5.68 5.57 5.91
N ALA A 41 -5.91 4.36 5.38
CA ALA A 41 -6.14 4.17 3.96
C ALA A 41 -7.45 4.84 3.49
N LYS A 42 -8.53 4.76 4.27
CA LYS A 42 -9.81 5.43 3.98
C LYS A 42 -9.66 6.96 4.01
N GLU A 43 -8.87 7.51 4.93
CA GLU A 43 -8.55 8.95 4.97
C GLU A 43 -7.79 9.38 3.71
N GLU A 44 -6.80 8.60 3.29
CA GLU A 44 -6.05 8.84 2.06
C GLU A 44 -6.94 8.71 0.80
N LEU A 45 -7.87 7.75 0.77
CA LEU A 45 -8.83 7.60 -0.31
C LEU A 45 -9.66 8.87 -0.47
N LYS A 46 -10.25 9.37 0.62
CA LYS A 46 -11.02 10.62 0.63
C LYS A 46 -10.18 11.79 0.12
N ARG A 47 -8.94 11.93 0.61
CA ARG A 47 -8.01 12.97 0.14
C ARG A 47 -7.70 12.86 -1.35
N PHE A 48 -7.54 11.65 -1.87
CA PHE A 48 -7.27 11.39 -3.28
C PHE A 48 -8.48 11.76 -4.15
N LEU A 49 -9.68 11.32 -3.76
CA LEU A 49 -10.93 11.55 -4.49
C LEU A 49 -11.45 12.99 -4.38
N ASN A 50 -11.08 13.75 -3.35
CA ASN A 50 -11.41 15.18 -3.22
C ASN A 50 -10.81 16.06 -4.34
N LYS A 51 -9.84 15.53 -5.09
CA LYS A 51 -9.31 16.22 -6.27
C LYS A 51 -10.27 16.02 -7.43
N GLU A 52 -10.81 17.11 -7.98
CA GLU A 52 -11.81 17.10 -9.07
C GLU A 52 -11.49 16.10 -10.19
N LYS A 53 -10.25 16.13 -10.68
CA LYS A 53 -9.73 15.22 -11.71
C LYS A 53 -9.95 13.73 -11.40
N TYR A 54 -9.88 13.31 -10.14
CA TYR A 54 -9.89 11.92 -9.72
C TYR A 54 -11.22 11.44 -9.12
N LYS A 55 -12.24 12.31 -9.05
CA LYS A 55 -13.58 11.93 -8.58
C LYS A 55 -14.19 10.76 -9.37
N VAL A 56 -13.86 10.65 -10.66
CA VAL A 56 -14.31 9.55 -11.53
C VAL A 56 -13.94 8.15 -10.99
N TYR A 57 -12.97 8.06 -10.09
CA TYR A 57 -12.55 6.80 -9.49
C TYR A 57 -13.33 6.39 -8.23
N GLU A 58 -14.28 7.19 -7.75
CA GLU A 58 -15.07 6.89 -6.54
C GLU A 58 -15.79 5.54 -6.65
N ASN A 59 -16.47 5.30 -7.78
CA ASN A 59 -17.17 4.05 -8.06
C ASN A 59 -16.31 3.02 -8.80
N LYS A 60 -15.00 3.24 -8.86
CA LYS A 60 -14.05 2.34 -9.56
C LYS A 60 -13.10 1.65 -8.61
N LEU A 61 -13.16 1.92 -7.31
CA LEU A 61 -12.33 1.21 -6.35
C LEU A 61 -12.70 -0.28 -6.35
N ILE A 62 -11.72 -1.13 -6.65
CA ILE A 62 -11.84 -2.58 -6.57
C ILE A 62 -11.52 -3.02 -5.15
N ALA A 63 -10.36 -2.59 -4.65
CA ALA A 63 -9.86 -2.98 -3.34
C ALA A 63 -8.77 -2.05 -2.80
N ILE A 64 -8.60 -2.08 -1.48
CA ILE A 64 -7.42 -1.62 -0.76
C ILE A 64 -6.75 -2.84 -0.16
N CYS A 65 -5.44 -3.00 -0.35
CA CYS A 65 -4.69 -4.14 0.16
C CYS A 65 -3.42 -3.72 0.87
N LEU A 66 -3.05 -4.48 1.89
CA LEU A 66 -1.70 -4.52 2.43
C LEU A 66 -0.84 -5.39 1.50
N CYS A 67 0.34 -4.89 1.17
CA CYS A 67 1.25 -5.56 0.23
C CYS A 67 2.68 -5.63 0.77
N GLN A 68 3.54 -6.29 0.01
CA GLN A 68 4.99 -6.31 0.22
C GLN A 68 5.40 -6.91 1.57
N GLY A 69 6.40 -6.33 2.24
CA GLY A 69 7.00 -6.91 3.45
C GLY A 69 6.02 -7.05 4.61
N ALA A 70 5.17 -6.04 4.83
CA ALA A 70 4.17 -6.08 5.90
C ALA A 70 3.08 -7.14 5.66
N ALA A 71 2.63 -7.31 4.41
CA ALA A 71 1.69 -8.38 4.07
C ALA A 71 2.33 -9.76 4.23
N GLN A 72 3.57 -9.93 3.78
CA GLN A 72 4.31 -11.18 3.96
C GLN A 72 4.48 -11.51 5.44
N HIS A 73 4.83 -10.52 6.28
CA HIS A 73 4.92 -10.68 7.74
C HIS A 73 3.60 -11.11 8.37
N PHE A 74 2.47 -10.56 7.91
CA PHE A 74 1.16 -10.92 8.43
C PHE A 74 0.87 -12.41 8.20
N VAL A 75 1.29 -12.94 7.03
CA VAL A 75 1.09 -14.34 6.66
C VAL A 75 2.09 -15.27 7.37
N ASP A 76 3.39 -14.96 7.35
CA ASP A 76 4.44 -15.88 7.80
C ASP A 76 4.97 -15.62 9.22
N GLY A 77 4.78 -14.42 9.77
CA GLY A 77 5.32 -13.97 11.06
C GLY A 77 6.85 -13.88 11.13
N LYS A 78 7.56 -14.09 10.02
CA LYS A 78 9.03 -14.17 9.93
C LYS A 78 9.62 -12.92 9.28
N THR A 79 8.93 -12.37 8.28
CA THR A 79 9.40 -11.24 7.48
C THR A 79 9.25 -9.93 8.25
N GLY A 80 10.21 -9.51 9.07
CA GLY A 80 10.03 -8.28 9.87
C GLY A 80 9.60 -7.04 9.08
N ILE A 81 8.79 -6.18 9.71
CA ILE A 81 8.17 -4.99 9.14
C ILE A 81 9.12 -3.79 9.23
N LYS A 82 9.52 -3.25 8.07
CA LYS A 82 10.28 -1.99 7.99
C LYS A 82 9.33 -0.82 7.75
N ASP A 83 8.54 -0.94 6.69
CA ASP A 83 7.53 0.00 6.22
C ASP A 83 6.24 -0.76 5.84
N ILE A 84 5.15 -0.02 5.70
CA ILE A 84 3.83 -0.54 5.38
C ILE A 84 3.45 -0.04 3.99
N ASP A 85 3.31 -0.94 3.02
CA ASP A 85 2.84 -0.62 1.68
C ASP A 85 1.34 -0.92 1.56
N VAL A 86 0.54 0.11 1.31
CA VAL A 86 -0.91 0.00 1.07
C VAL A 86 -1.21 0.38 -0.36
N TRP A 87 -1.86 -0.53 -1.09
CA TRP A 87 -2.23 -0.33 -2.49
C TRP A 87 -3.73 -0.13 -2.66
N PHE A 88 -4.10 0.88 -3.43
CA PHE A 88 -5.45 1.14 -3.90
C PHE A 88 -5.54 0.66 -5.34
N PHE A 89 -6.40 -0.32 -5.59
CA PHE A 89 -6.65 -0.85 -6.92
C PHE A 89 -7.97 -0.33 -7.43
N PHE A 90 -7.95 0.32 -8.59
CA PHE A 90 -9.11 0.86 -9.26
C PHE A 90 -9.30 0.19 -10.62
N LYS A 91 -10.54 0.08 -11.10
CA LYS A 91 -10.82 -0.11 -12.52
C LYS A 91 -10.28 1.10 -13.29
N GLU A 92 -9.72 0.90 -14.47
CA GLU A 92 -9.23 2.02 -15.26
C GLU A 92 -10.36 2.96 -15.71
N ASP A 93 -9.97 4.18 -16.02
CA ASP A 93 -10.83 5.15 -16.65
C ASP A 93 -10.26 5.48 -18.02
N LYS A 94 -11.14 5.63 -19.01
CA LYS A 94 -10.74 5.82 -20.41
C LYS A 94 -10.09 7.19 -20.62
N ASP A 95 -10.57 8.20 -19.89
CA ASP A 95 -10.22 9.60 -20.11
C ASP A 95 -9.28 10.13 -19.03
N VAL A 96 -9.46 9.68 -17.79
CA VAL A 96 -8.62 10.06 -16.66
C VAL A 96 -7.64 8.95 -16.35
N LYS A 97 -6.34 9.27 -16.32
CA LYS A 97 -5.29 8.32 -15.92
C LYS A 97 -4.79 8.61 -14.50
N ILE A 98 -4.60 7.54 -13.72
CA ILE A 98 -3.70 7.53 -12.55
C ILE A 98 -2.26 7.41 -13.07
N PRO A 99 -1.40 8.42 -12.92
CA PRO A 99 -0.03 8.36 -13.41
C PRO A 99 0.77 7.24 -12.72
N ASN A 100 1.56 6.51 -13.52
CA ASN A 100 2.47 5.48 -12.99
C ASN A 100 3.67 6.08 -12.24
N PHE A 101 3.93 7.40 -12.33
CA PHE A 101 5.04 8.04 -11.63
C PHE A 101 4.90 7.87 -10.12
N LYS A 102 5.81 7.08 -9.53
CA LYS A 102 5.79 6.62 -8.13
C LYS A 102 4.44 6.02 -7.71
N ASN A 103 3.61 5.57 -8.66
CA ASN A 103 2.22 5.14 -8.43
C ASN A 103 1.41 6.14 -7.58
N MET A 104 1.64 7.45 -7.78
CA MET A 104 1.05 8.53 -6.97
C MET A 104 1.23 8.35 -5.45
N ARG A 105 2.38 7.81 -5.02
CA ARG A 105 2.70 7.55 -3.62
C ARG A 105 2.46 8.79 -2.76
N LYS A 106 1.74 8.59 -1.66
CA LYS A 106 1.69 9.50 -0.51
C LYS A 106 2.17 8.74 0.71
N SER A 107 3.06 9.34 1.49
CA SER A 107 3.63 8.71 2.67
C SER A 107 3.23 9.48 3.93
N VAL A 108 3.00 8.75 5.01
CA VAL A 108 2.77 9.28 6.37
C VAL A 108 3.52 8.42 7.39
N SER A 109 3.91 8.99 8.52
CA SER A 109 4.41 8.23 9.66
C SER A 109 3.34 8.15 10.73
N LYS A 110 3.08 6.95 11.25
CA LYS A 110 2.07 6.70 12.29
C LYS A 110 2.66 5.83 13.38
N LYS A 111 2.26 6.10 14.62
CA LYS A 111 2.67 5.31 15.78
C LYS A 111 1.56 4.31 16.07
N PHE A 112 1.88 3.04 15.84
CA PHE A 112 1.04 1.91 16.20
C PHE A 112 1.36 1.48 17.63
N THR A 113 0.37 0.90 18.30
CA THR A 113 0.54 0.40 19.67
C THR A 113 1.55 -0.74 19.73
N ASN A 114 1.50 -1.66 18.78
CA ASN A 114 2.24 -2.92 18.82
C ASN A 114 3.56 -2.90 18.04
N ILE A 115 3.60 -2.22 16.89
CA ILE A 115 4.76 -2.20 15.98
C ILE A 115 5.52 -0.87 15.98
N GLY A 116 5.21 0.02 16.91
CA GLY A 116 5.87 1.32 17.07
C GLY A 116 5.60 2.30 15.92
N GLU A 117 6.50 3.26 15.72
CA GLU A 117 6.40 4.22 14.61
C GLU A 117 6.76 3.56 13.28
N LYS A 118 5.85 3.61 12.31
CA LYS A 118 6.05 3.08 10.95
C LYS A 118 5.64 4.08 9.88
N ARG A 119 6.39 4.08 8.78
CA ARG A 119 6.01 4.76 7.55
C ARG A 119 4.97 3.92 6.82
N ILE A 120 3.88 4.55 6.40
CA ILE A 120 2.87 3.97 5.53
C ILE A 120 2.96 4.66 4.17
N ASP A 121 3.18 3.87 3.12
CA ASP A 121 3.18 4.31 1.73
C ASP A 121 1.86 3.92 1.06
N PHE A 122 1.10 4.92 0.61
CA PHE A 122 -0.17 4.74 -0.08
C PHE A 122 0.00 4.87 -1.60
N LEU A 123 -0.05 3.76 -2.32
CA LEU A 123 0.16 3.68 -3.76
C LEU A 123 -1.13 3.40 -4.51
N LYS A 124 -1.33 3.98 -5.69
CA LYS A 124 -2.56 3.79 -6.48
C LYS A 124 -2.27 3.12 -7.81
N LYS A 125 -3.15 2.21 -8.20
CA LYS A 125 -3.07 1.48 -9.46
C LYS A 125 -4.43 1.40 -10.13
N ALA A 126 -4.49 1.85 -11.38
CA ALA A 126 -5.57 1.48 -12.30
C ALA A 126 -5.24 0.13 -12.96
N ILE A 127 -6.15 -0.84 -12.83
CA ILE A 127 -6.12 -2.14 -13.49
C ILE A 127 -6.89 -2.01 -14.80
N LYS A 128 -6.26 -2.48 -15.88
CA LYS A 128 -6.82 -2.39 -17.22
C LYS A 128 -7.99 -3.34 -17.41
N GLU A 129 -8.93 -2.97 -18.28
CA GLU A 129 -10.13 -3.75 -18.56
C GLU A 129 -9.79 -5.14 -19.13
N ASP A 130 -8.75 -5.26 -19.96
CA ASP A 130 -8.29 -6.53 -20.53
C ASP A 130 -7.77 -7.52 -19.47
N ILE A 131 -7.30 -7.02 -18.32
CA ILE A 131 -6.90 -7.84 -17.17
C ILE A 131 -8.13 -8.19 -16.32
N ILE A 132 -9.06 -7.24 -16.14
CA ILE A 132 -10.32 -7.48 -15.41
C ILE A 132 -11.14 -8.56 -16.12
N ASN A 133 -11.25 -8.51 -17.44
CA ASN A 133 -12.00 -9.50 -18.24
C ASN A 133 -11.40 -10.91 -18.22
N LYS A 134 -10.18 -11.09 -17.70
CA LYS A 134 -9.56 -12.40 -17.48
C LYS A 134 -9.82 -12.97 -16.08
N SER A 135 -10.48 -12.20 -15.20
CA SER A 135 -10.85 -12.69 -13.86
C SER A 135 -11.98 -13.72 -13.93
N GLU A 136 -12.00 -14.63 -12.97
CA GLU A 136 -13.04 -15.66 -12.86
C GLU A 136 -14.42 -15.07 -12.54
N SER A 137 -14.44 -13.94 -11.84
CA SER A 137 -15.65 -13.19 -11.50
C SER A 137 -15.35 -11.72 -11.25
N GLU A 138 -16.38 -10.88 -11.15
CA GLU A 138 -16.23 -9.46 -10.79
C GLU A 138 -15.86 -9.21 -9.32
N LYS A 139 -15.66 -10.27 -8.52
CA LYS A 139 -15.27 -10.12 -7.11
C LYS A 139 -13.87 -9.51 -7.00
N PRO A 140 -13.63 -8.65 -5.98
CA PRO A 140 -12.33 -8.03 -5.79
C PRO A 140 -11.17 -9.03 -5.73
N GLU A 141 -11.35 -10.17 -5.04
CA GLU A 141 -10.31 -11.19 -4.91
C GLU A 141 -9.88 -11.76 -6.27
N ASP A 142 -10.84 -12.05 -7.15
CA ASP A 142 -10.59 -12.69 -8.45
C ASP A 142 -9.96 -11.71 -9.43
N ILE A 143 -10.38 -10.45 -9.41
CA ILE A 143 -9.75 -9.37 -10.19
C ILE A 143 -8.30 -9.16 -9.75
N LEU A 144 -8.03 -9.13 -8.45
CA LEU A 144 -6.68 -8.96 -7.93
C LEU A 144 -5.78 -10.15 -8.27
N LYS A 145 -6.28 -11.38 -8.14
CA LYS A 145 -5.55 -12.58 -8.58
C LYS A 145 -5.23 -12.51 -10.07
N SER A 146 -6.20 -12.16 -10.92
CA SER A 146 -5.96 -11.96 -12.35
C SER A 146 -4.87 -10.90 -12.60
N TYR A 147 -4.89 -9.79 -11.87
CA TYR A 147 -3.88 -8.74 -11.99
C TYR A 147 -2.47 -9.20 -11.56
N LEU A 148 -2.37 -9.96 -10.48
CA LEU A 148 -1.09 -10.47 -9.98
C LEU A 148 -0.52 -11.56 -10.90
N GLN A 149 -1.37 -12.39 -11.52
CA GLN A 149 -0.98 -13.44 -12.45
C GLN A 149 -0.64 -12.89 -13.85
N ASN A 150 -1.50 -12.02 -14.40
CA ASN A 150 -1.47 -11.62 -15.80
C ASN A 150 -0.88 -10.22 -16.03
N GLY A 151 -0.63 -9.44 -14.98
CA GLY A 151 -0.18 -8.06 -15.10
C GLY A 151 1.24 -7.93 -15.64
N HIS A 152 1.42 -7.12 -16.68
CA HIS A 152 2.73 -6.92 -17.34
C HIS A 152 3.57 -5.76 -16.78
N THR A 153 3.09 -5.05 -15.76
CA THR A 153 3.81 -3.89 -15.20
C THR A 153 4.87 -4.30 -14.18
N SER A 154 5.88 -3.46 -13.95
CA SER A 154 6.85 -3.70 -12.89
C SER A 154 6.17 -3.84 -11.52
N SER A 155 5.14 -3.04 -11.24
CA SER A 155 4.37 -3.12 -9.99
C SER A 155 3.66 -4.47 -9.82
N SER A 156 2.97 -4.99 -10.84
CA SER A 156 2.32 -6.30 -10.75
C SER A 156 3.33 -7.42 -10.51
N LYS A 157 4.46 -7.40 -11.22
CA LYS A 157 5.54 -8.38 -11.04
C LYS A 157 6.15 -8.33 -9.63
N LEU A 158 6.33 -7.13 -9.07
CA LEU A 158 6.87 -6.94 -7.71
C LEU A 158 5.87 -7.35 -6.64
N LEU A 159 4.58 -7.10 -6.85
CA LEU A 159 3.52 -7.48 -5.93
C LEU A 159 3.32 -8.99 -5.90
N ALA A 160 3.38 -9.67 -7.05
CA ALA A 160 3.21 -11.12 -7.15
C ALA A 160 4.34 -11.94 -6.46
N GLN A 161 5.46 -11.30 -6.10
CA GLN A 161 6.58 -11.94 -5.39
C GLN A 161 6.37 -12.07 -3.88
N LYS A 162 5.29 -11.50 -3.32
CA LYS A 162 4.98 -11.55 -1.89
C LYS A 162 3.49 -11.67 -1.67
N SER A 163 3.10 -11.98 -0.46
CA SER A 163 1.69 -12.06 -0.08
C SER A 163 0.96 -10.71 -0.23
N VAL A 164 -0.35 -10.79 -0.49
CA VAL A 164 -1.28 -9.64 -0.55
C VAL A 164 -2.48 -9.94 0.33
N VAL A 165 -2.79 -9.02 1.25
CA VAL A 165 -3.86 -9.16 2.24
C VAL A 165 -4.89 -8.05 2.04
N GLY A 166 -6.18 -8.41 2.04
CA GLY A 166 -7.28 -7.46 1.86
C GLY A 166 -7.50 -6.56 3.10
N LEU A 167 -7.72 -5.26 2.84
CA LEU A 167 -8.09 -4.26 3.85
C LEU A 167 -9.49 -3.69 3.59
N PHE A 168 -9.89 -3.53 2.34
CA PHE A 168 -11.22 -3.04 1.96
C PHE A 168 -11.53 -3.53 0.53
N PRO A 169 -12.77 -3.88 0.17
CA PRO A 169 -14.02 -3.80 0.95
C PRO A 169 -14.10 -4.76 2.16
N PRO A 170 -15.10 -4.60 3.06
CA PRO A 170 -15.16 -5.36 4.33
C PRO A 170 -15.22 -6.87 4.16
N ASP A 171 -15.80 -7.34 3.06
CA ASP A 171 -15.88 -8.74 2.65
C ASP A 171 -14.52 -9.37 2.34
N ILE A 172 -13.48 -8.58 2.07
CA ILE A 172 -12.11 -9.07 1.86
C ILE A 172 -11.15 -8.75 3.02
N PHE A 173 -11.62 -8.12 4.09
CA PHE A 173 -10.78 -7.73 5.22
C PHE A 173 -10.10 -8.97 5.84
N GLU A 174 -8.79 -8.86 6.13
CA GLU A 174 -7.92 -9.94 6.63
C GLU A 174 -7.72 -11.13 5.69
N LYS A 175 -8.44 -11.23 4.56
CA LYS A 175 -8.27 -12.34 3.64
C LYS A 175 -6.91 -12.27 2.96
N ILE A 176 -6.24 -13.41 2.89
CA ILE A 176 -5.07 -13.58 2.04
C ILE A 176 -5.58 -13.74 0.60
N ILE A 177 -5.40 -12.70 -0.20
CA ILE A 177 -5.82 -12.67 -1.61
C ILE A 177 -4.83 -13.47 -2.45
N TRP A 178 -3.55 -13.34 -2.11
CA TRP A 178 -2.42 -13.96 -2.79
C TRP A 178 -1.40 -14.38 -1.74
N GLU A 179 -1.01 -15.64 -1.77
CA GLU A 179 -0.01 -16.23 -0.90
C GLU A 179 1.21 -16.61 -1.74
N LYS A 180 2.41 -16.38 -1.22
CA LYS A 180 3.65 -16.68 -1.94
C LYS A 180 4.58 -17.59 -1.16
#